data_AF-A0A7C2J696-F1
#
_entry.id   AF-A0A7C2J696-F1
#
_cell.length_a   1.000
_cell.length_b   1.000
_cell.length_c   1.000
_cell.angle_alpha   90.00
_cell.angle_beta   90.00
_cell.angle_gamma   90.00
#
_symmetry.space_group_name_H-M   'P 1'
#
loop_
_entity.id
_entity.type
_entity.pdbx_description
1 polymer ?
#
loop_
_entity_poly.entity_id
_entity_poly.type
_entity_poly.pdbx_seq_one_letter_code
_entity_poly.pdbx_strand_id
1 'polypeptide(L)' 'MVRLRHRLNCSQSMFARLLNVRTKTVQAWEQGRRKPSDAALKLLAVAEKHPETLLDSV' A
#
# COMPACT_ATOMS: atom_id res chain seq x y z
N MET A 1 7.53 -0.94 -2.33
CA MET A 1 6.24 -1.32 -1.71
C MET A 1 6.39 -2.27 -0.53
N VAL A 2 6.95 -3.49 -0.68
CA VAL A 2 7.17 -4.43 0.45
C VAL A 2 7.81 -3.73 1.65
N ARG A 3 8.89 -2.97 1.42
CA ARG A 3 9.56 -2.15 2.45
C ARG A 3 8.63 -1.15 3.16
N LEU A 4 7.76 -0.47 2.42
CA LEU A 4 6.80 0.50 2.98
C LEU A 4 5.79 -0.21 3.89
N ARG A 5 5.22 -1.33 3.43
CA ARG A 5 4.29 -2.13 4.23
C ARG A 5 4.92 -2.63 5.54
N HIS A 6 6.18 -3.10 5.48
CA HIS A 6 6.91 -3.52 6.67
C HIS A 6 7.22 -2.36 7.62
N ARG A 7 7.52 -1.15 7.11
CA ARG A 7 7.69 0.06 7.94
C ARG A 7 6.41 0.45 8.68
N LEU A 8 5.25 0.22 8.06
CA LEU A 8 3.92 0.43 8.66
C LEU A 8 3.49 -0.73 9.58
N ASN A 9 4.32 -1.75 9.73
CA ASN A 9 4.05 -2.97 10.51
C ASN A 9 2.67 -3.61 10.22
N CYS A 10 2.24 -3.59 8.96
CA CYS A 10 0.91 -4.06 8.57
C CYS A 10 0.97 -5.30 7.65
N SER A 11 -0.07 -6.12 7.72
CA SER A 11 -0.24 -7.28 6.83
C SER A 11 -0.62 -6.84 5.41
N GLN A 12 -0.50 -7.72 4.41
CA GLN A 12 -0.94 -7.42 3.04
C GLN A 12 -2.42 -7.05 2.96
N SER A 13 -3.29 -7.68 3.77
CA SER A 13 -4.72 -7.40 3.81
C SER A 13 -5.03 -6.07 4.48
N MET A 14 -4.34 -5.73 5.56
CA MET A 14 -4.47 -4.43 6.22
C MET A 14 -3.98 -3.32 5.30
N PHE A 15 -2.81 -3.48 4.68
CA PHE A 15 -2.28 -2.51 3.71
C PHE A 15 -3.20 -2.32 2.51
N ALA A 16 -3.83 -3.40 2.02
CA ALA A 16 -4.81 -3.31 0.95
C ALA A 16 -6.05 -2.51 1.37
N ARG A 17 -6.52 -2.68 2.62
CA ARG A 17 -7.62 -1.90 3.17
C ARG A 17 -7.27 -0.40 3.27
N LEU A 18 -6.07 -0.08 3.76
CA LEU A 18 -5.55 1.29 3.83
C LEU A 18 -5.49 1.97 2.45
N LEU A 19 -5.11 1.23 1.42
CA LEU A 19 -5.02 1.74 0.05
C LEU A 19 -6.34 1.61 -0.74
N ASN A 20 -7.42 1.16 -0.10
CA ASN A 20 -8.71 0.86 -0.71
C ASN A 20 -8.60 -0.02 -1.98
N VAL A 21 -7.81 -1.09 -1.90
CA VAL A 21 -7.63 -2.09 -2.96
C VAL A 21 -7.83 -3.51 -2.42
N ARG A 22 -7.92 -4.48 -3.33
CA ARG A 22 -7.97 -5.89 -2.95
C ARG A 22 -6.58 -6.40 -2.53
N THR A 23 -6.51 -7.32 -1.57
CA THR A 23 -5.26 -7.97 -1.15
C THR A 23 -4.50 -8.60 -2.33
N LYS A 24 -5.23 -9.17 -3.30
CA LYS A 24 -4.64 -9.74 -4.52
C LYS A 24 -3.92 -8.70 -5.39
N THR A 25 -4.37 -7.44 -5.37
CA THR A 25 -3.71 -6.32 -6.05
C THR A 25 -2.36 -6.02 -5.39
N VAL A 26 -2.35 -5.94 -4.05
CA VAL A 26 -1.12 -5.77 -3.26
C VAL A 26 -0.12 -6.90 -3.54
N GLN A 27 -0.58 -8.16 -3.52
CA GLN A 27 0.25 -9.32 -3.84
C GLN A 27 0.84 -9.25 -5.26
N ALA A 28 0.02 -8.89 -6.26
CA ALA A 28 0.49 -8.78 -7.63
C ALA A 28 1.55 -7.68 -7.81
N TRP A 29 1.45 -6.58 -7.06
CA TRP A 29 2.45 -5.52 -7.04
C TRP A 29 3.74 -5.96 -6.35
N GLU A 30 3.64 -6.61 -5.18
CA GLU A 30 4.81 -7.10 -4.44
C GLU A 30 5.57 -8.20 -5.21
N GLN A 31 4.87 -9.04 -5.97
CA GLN A 31 5.45 -10.08 -6.82
C GLN A 31 5.90 -9.58 -8.20
N GLY A 32 5.69 -8.30 -8.52
CA GLY A 32 6.03 -7.73 -9.83
C GLY A 32 5.15 -8.19 -11.01
N ARG A 33 4.08 -8.96 -10.75
CA ARG A 33 3.12 -9.42 -11.78
C ARG A 33 2.28 -8.28 -12.37
N ARG A 34 2.07 -7.21 -11.60
CA ARG A 34 1.40 -5.98 -12.04
C ARG A 34 2.17 -4.78 -11.53
N LYS A 35 2.14 -3.69 -12.29
CA LYS A 35 2.59 -2.37 -11.84
C LYS A 35 1.41 -1.59 -11.25
N PRO A 36 1.60 -0.82 -10.16
CA PRO A 36 0.59 0.13 -9.70
C PRO A 36 0.29 1.17 -10.77
N SER A 37 -0.94 1.68 -10.81
CA SER A 37 -1.29 2.83 -11.66
C SER A 37 -0.59 4.09 -11.14
N ASP A 38 -0.50 5.13 -11.97
CA ASP A 38 0.09 6.42 -11.56
C ASP A 38 -0.60 7.02 -10.32
N ALA A 39 -1.92 6.84 -10.21
CA ALA A 39 -2.68 7.24 -9.02
C ALA A 39 -2.25 6.43 -7.77
N ALA A 40 -2.09 5.11 -7.90
CA ALA A 40 -1.61 4.27 -6.82
C ALA A 40 -0.16 4.58 -6.44
N LEU A 41 0.70 4.91 -7.40
CA LEU A 41 2.07 5.37 -7.13
C LEU A 41 2.09 6.67 -6.33
N LYS A 42 1.22 7.64 -6.67
CA LYS A 42 1.07 8.87 -5.88
C LYS A 42 0.60 8.56 -4.45
N LEU A 43 -0.39 7.69 -4.29
CA LEU A 43 -0.88 7.30 -2.95
C LEU A 43 0.22 6.60 -2.14
N LEU A 44 1.01 5.72 -2.76
CA LEU A 44 2.16 5.07 -2.12
C LEU A 44 3.25 6.08 -1.72
N ALA A 45 3.48 7.13 -2.52
CA ALA A 45 4.42 8.18 -2.19
C ALA A 45 3.94 9.06 -1.01
N VAL A 46 2.63 9.33 -0.93
CA VAL A 46 2.02 10.00 0.23
C VAL A 46 2.16 9.12 1.47
N ALA A 47 1.82 7.83 1.37
CA ALA A 47 1.96 6.85 2.44
C ALA A 47 3.40 6.70 2.95
N GLU A 48 4.39 6.89 2.09
CA GLU A 48 5.81 6.85 2.47
C GLU A 48 6.26 8.11 3.21
N LYS A 49 5.68 9.28 2.88
CA LYS A 49 6.00 10.55 3.54
C LYS A 49 5.19 10.77 4.83
N HIS A 50 3.94 10.33 4.84
CA HIS A 50 2.95 10.58 5.87
C HIS A 50 2.23 9.27 6.25
N PRO A 51 2.93 8.30 6.86
CA PRO A 51 2.34 7.02 7.26
C PRO A 51 1.12 7.15 8.16
N GLU A 52 1.06 8.21 8.98
CA GLU A 52 -0.05 8.56 9.88
C GLU A 52 -1.38 8.77 9.13
N THR A 53 -1.35 9.39 7.95
CA THR A 53 -2.56 9.70 7.17
C THR A 53 -3.31 8.47 6.69
N LEU A 54 -2.63 7.33 6.56
CA LEU A 54 -3.29 6.06 6.26
C LEU A 54 -3.99 5.49 7.50
N LEU A 55 -3.39 5.64 8.68
CA LEU A 55 -3.88 5.07 9.93
C LEU A 55 -5.09 5.83 10.49
N ASP A 56 -5.29 7.10 10.12
CA ASP A 56 -6.45 7.91 10.51
C ASP A 56 -7.76 7.47 9.82
N SER A 57 -7.68 6.66 8.77
CA SER A 57 -8.83 6.23 7.96
C SER A 57 -9.43 4.88 8.37
N VAL A 58 -9.06 4.35 9.55
CA VAL A 58 -9.45 3.01 10.03
C VAL A 58 -10.47 3.07 11.15
#